data_AF-A0A2P5FJZ6-F1
#
_entry.id   AF-A0A2P5FJZ6-F1
#
_cell.length_a   1.000
_cell.length_b   1.000
_cell.length_c   1.000
_cell.angle_alpha   90.00
_cell.angle_beta   90.00
_cell.angle_gamma   90.00
#
_symmetry.space_group_name_H-M   'P 1'
#
loop_
_entity.id
_entity.type
_entity.pdbx_description
1 polymer ?
#
loop_
_entity_poly.entity_id
_entity_poly.type
_entity_poly.pdbx_seq_one_letter_code
_entity_poly.pdbx_strand_id
1 'polypeptide(L)'
;MVGGEGSGPGIDKFDGTDFSYWRLQINDYLHSKKLHQPLSGKKPEKREDDDWQLLDRQVLGVIRLTLTKNVAHNVAEAKTTAEMMSILSDMYEKPSANNKVHLMKKLFYLKMGEGASVATHINEFNTIVSQLTSVEINFDDEVRALILLASLPTSWEPMR
;
A
#
# COMPACT_ATOMS: atom_id res chain seq x y z
N MET A 1 -32.27 -4.85 -11.21
CA MET A 1 -31.14 -4.56 -12.11
C MET A 1 -30.13 -3.76 -11.30
N VAL A 2 -29.16 -4.45 -10.70
CA VAL A 2 -28.05 -3.79 -9.98
C VAL A 2 -26.96 -3.57 -11.03
N GLY A 3 -26.63 -2.29 -11.26
CA GLY A 3 -25.57 -1.90 -12.16
C GLY A 3 -24.27 -2.57 -11.75
N GLY A 4 -23.65 -3.27 -12.70
CA GLY A 4 -22.30 -3.76 -12.54
C GLY A 4 -21.38 -2.56 -12.34
N GLU A 5 -20.92 -2.36 -11.11
CA GLU A 5 -19.73 -1.56 -10.86
C GLU A 5 -18.63 -2.13 -11.76
N GLY A 6 -18.09 -1.27 -12.63
CA GLY A 6 -17.04 -1.64 -13.56
C GLY A 6 -15.91 -2.32 -12.79
N SER A 7 -15.70 -3.60 -13.09
CA SER A 7 -14.63 -4.42 -12.52
C SER A 7 -13.30 -3.71 -12.78
N GLY A 8 -12.82 -3.00 -11.76
CA GLY A 8 -11.44 -2.55 -11.71
C GLY A 8 -10.49 -3.75 -11.78
N PRO A 9 -9.17 -3.53 -11.91
CA PRO A 9 -8.23 -4.57 -11.53
C PRO A 9 -8.65 -5.08 -10.15
N GLY A 10 -8.80 -6.40 -9.96
CA GLY A 10 -9.15 -7.02 -8.66
C GLY A 10 -8.04 -6.88 -7.62
N ILE A 11 -7.43 -5.70 -7.57
CA ILE A 11 -6.35 -5.26 -6.70
C ILE A 11 -7.00 -4.35 -5.67
N ASP A 12 -6.79 -4.70 -4.40
CA ASP A 12 -7.29 -3.90 -3.30
C ASP A 12 -6.70 -2.48 -3.31
N LYS A 13 -7.46 -1.54 -2.76
CA LYS A 13 -7.01 -0.15 -2.66
C LYS A 13 -5.83 -0.07 -1.68
N PHE A 14 -4.70 0.43 -2.16
CA PHE A 14 -3.54 0.69 -1.31
C PHE A 14 -3.78 1.85 -0.36
N ASP A 15 -3.66 1.57 0.92
CA ASP A 15 -3.87 2.49 2.04
C ASP A 15 -2.57 2.93 2.72
N GLY A 16 -1.42 2.42 2.25
CA GLY A 16 -0.10 2.62 2.86
C GLY A 16 0.49 1.36 3.49
N THR A 17 -0.31 0.31 3.72
CA THR A 17 0.19 -0.97 4.28
C THR A 17 0.61 -1.97 3.22
N ASP A 18 1.71 -2.66 3.52
CA ASP A 18 2.35 -3.62 2.64
C ASP A 18 2.59 -3.10 1.21
N PHE A 19 3.31 -1.98 1.12
CA PHE A 19 3.68 -1.37 -0.16
C PHE A 19 4.38 -2.37 -1.09
N SER A 20 5.21 -3.26 -0.55
CA SER A 20 5.88 -4.34 -1.28
C SER A 20 4.88 -5.25 -2.00
N TYR A 21 3.87 -5.75 -1.28
CA TYR A 21 2.87 -6.63 -1.86
C TYR A 21 1.97 -5.91 -2.85
N TRP A 22 1.51 -4.70 -2.54
CA TRP A 22 0.72 -3.91 -3.49
C TRP A 22 1.52 -3.62 -4.77
N ARG A 23 2.79 -3.24 -4.65
CA ARG A 23 3.68 -3.00 -5.79
C ARG A 23 3.86 -4.25 -6.64
N LEU A 24 3.99 -5.42 -6.01
CA LEU A 24 4.04 -6.72 -6.68
C LEU A 24 2.76 -6.95 -7.50
N GLN A 25 1.57 -6.79 -6.91
CA GLN A 25 0.28 -6.97 -7.59
C GLN A 25 0.13 -6.03 -8.80
N ILE A 26 0.50 -4.75 -8.64
CA ILE A 26 0.46 -3.77 -9.74
C ILE A 26 1.43 -4.16 -10.85
N ASN A 27 2.64 -4.59 -10.48
CA ASN A 27 3.63 -5.00 -11.46
C ASN A 27 3.14 -6.19 -12.29
N ASP A 28 2.61 -7.22 -11.64
CA ASP A 28 2.09 -8.42 -12.30
C ASP A 28 0.89 -8.10 -13.21
N TYR A 29 -0.03 -7.26 -12.74
CA TYR A 29 -1.18 -6.81 -13.53
C TYR A 29 -0.75 -6.04 -14.78
N LEU A 30 0.18 -5.09 -14.64
CA LEU A 30 0.65 -4.31 -15.79
C LEU A 30 1.43 -5.18 -16.77
N HIS A 31 2.19 -6.18 -16.30
CA HIS A 31 2.84 -7.16 -17.17
C HIS A 31 1.82 -8.00 -17.94
N SER A 32 0.79 -8.52 -17.27
CA SER A 32 -0.24 -9.34 -17.92
C SER A 32 -1.02 -8.55 -18.99
N LYS A 33 -1.09 -7.23 -18.87
CA LYS A 33 -1.72 -6.32 -19.84
C LYS A 33 -0.75 -5.72 -20.86
N LYS A 34 0.55 -6.03 -20.79
CA LYS A 34 1.61 -5.42 -21.61
C LYS A 34 1.71 -3.89 -21.44
N LEU A 35 1.34 -3.39 -20.26
CA LEU A 35 1.34 -1.98 -19.88
C LEU A 35 2.48 -1.62 -18.90
N HIS A 36 3.46 -2.49 -18.69
CA HIS A 36 4.51 -2.32 -17.66
C HIS A 36 5.58 -1.28 -18.02
N GLN A 37 5.77 -0.93 -19.30
CA GLN A 37 6.91 -0.11 -19.75
C GLN A 37 7.08 1.22 -19.00
N PRO A 38 6.00 1.99 -18.72
CA PRO A 38 6.14 3.27 -18.02
C PRO A 38 6.66 3.17 -16.58
N LEU A 39 6.57 1.99 -15.94
CA LEU A 39 7.15 1.76 -14.61
C LEU A 39 8.67 2.01 -14.58
N SER A 40 9.35 1.82 -15.71
CA SER A 40 10.80 2.06 -15.83
C SER A 40 11.18 3.54 -15.96
N GLY A 41 10.22 4.40 -16.30
CA GLY A 41 10.44 5.81 -16.61
C GLY A 41 11.26 6.09 -17.88
N LYS A 42 11.71 5.06 -18.59
CA LYS A 42 12.56 5.18 -19.78
C LYS A 42 11.75 4.95 -21.04
N LYS A 43 11.51 6.02 -21.80
CA LYS A 43 10.89 5.92 -23.13
C LYS A 43 11.83 5.15 -24.08
N PRO A 44 11.37 4.11 -24.78
CA PRO A 44 12.15 3.46 -25.83
C PRO A 44 12.47 4.43 -26.98
N GLU A 45 13.70 4.41 -27.50
CA GLU A 45 14.15 5.32 -28.58
C GLU A 45 13.26 5.26 -29.83
N LYS A 46 12.76 4.07 -30.16
CA LYS A 46 11.94 3.81 -31.35
C LYS A 46 10.48 4.25 -31.21
N ARG A 47 10.08 4.78 -30.05
CA ARG A 47 8.69 5.12 -29.76
C ARG A 47 8.45 6.61 -29.90
N GLU A 48 7.36 6.95 -30.58
CA GLU A 48 6.91 8.34 -30.73
C GLU A 48 6.54 8.95 -29.37
N ASP A 49 6.71 10.27 -29.25
CA ASP A 49 6.48 11.00 -28.00
C ASP A 49 5.01 10.96 -27.57
N ASP A 50 4.09 11.21 -28.50
CA ASP A 50 2.64 11.22 -28.22
C ASP A 50 2.14 9.83 -27.78
N ASP A 51 2.60 8.78 -28.47
CA ASP A 51 2.32 7.38 -28.13
C ASP A 51 2.87 6.96 -26.76
N TRP A 52 4.01 7.54 -26.37
CA TRP A 52 4.58 7.32 -25.04
C TRP A 52 3.79 8.05 -23.97
N GLN A 53 3.48 9.34 -24.18
CA GLN A 53 2.71 10.14 -23.23
C GLN A 53 1.32 9.56 -23.00
N LEU A 54 0.66 9.06 -24.06
CA LEU A 54 -0.63 8.40 -23.94
C LEU A 54 -0.54 7.14 -23.08
N LEU A 55 0.47 6.29 -23.32
CA LEU A 55 0.67 5.07 -22.52
C LEU A 55 1.01 5.39 -21.07
N ASP A 56 1.93 6.32 -20.83
CA ASP A 56 2.30 6.74 -19.48
C ASP A 56 1.10 7.30 -18.73
N ARG A 57 0.27 8.12 -19.39
CA ARG A 57 -0.97 8.65 -18.80
C ARG A 57 -1.96 7.55 -18.45
N GLN A 58 -2.11 6.53 -19.31
CA GLN A 58 -2.99 5.39 -19.05
C GLN A 58 -2.53 4.60 -17.81
N VAL A 59 -1.24 4.28 -17.74
CA VAL A 59 -0.67 3.51 -16.61
C VAL A 59 -0.76 4.30 -15.31
N LEU A 60 -0.44 5.60 -15.36
CA LEU A 60 -0.62 6.52 -14.23
C LEU A 60 -2.08 6.50 -13.73
N GLY A 61 -3.05 6.52 -14.65
CA GLY A 61 -4.48 6.41 -14.33
C GLY A 61 -4.83 5.09 -13.64
N VAL A 62 -4.35 3.96 -14.16
CA VAL A 62 -4.55 2.63 -13.56
C VAL A 62 -4.01 2.57 -12.14
N ILE A 63 -2.76 2.98 -11.92
CA ILE A 63 -2.14 2.98 -10.58
C ILE A 63 -2.93 3.89 -9.64
N ARG A 64 -3.30 5.10 -10.07
CA ARG A 64 -4.08 6.02 -9.24
C ARG A 64 -5.44 5.44 -8.85
N LEU A 65 -6.06 4.62 -9.70
CA LEU A 65 -7.29 3.90 -9.39
C LEU A 65 -7.10 2.74 -8.40
N THR A 66 -5.88 2.31 -8.10
CA THR A 66 -5.64 1.32 -7.04
C THR A 66 -5.25 1.97 -5.71
N LEU A 67 -5.32 3.30 -5.58
CA LEU A 67 -5.00 4.02 -4.35
C LEU A 67 -6.27 4.39 -3.58
N THR A 68 -6.20 4.36 -2.26
CA THR A 68 -7.19 5.05 -1.41
C THR A 68 -7.13 6.56 -1.62
N LYS A 69 -8.20 7.28 -1.26
CA LYS A 69 -8.28 8.74 -1.42
C LYS A 69 -7.09 9.48 -0.79
N ASN A 70 -6.69 9.07 0.42
CA ASN A 70 -5.60 9.71 1.15
C ASN A 70 -4.25 9.51 0.45
N VAL A 71 -3.96 8.28 0.00
CA VAL A 71 -2.71 7.99 -0.72
C VAL A 71 -2.70 8.68 -2.09
N ALA A 72 -3.83 8.70 -2.80
CA ALA A 72 -3.95 9.38 -4.09
C ALA A 72 -3.69 10.90 -4.00
N HIS A 73 -4.07 11.53 -2.89
CA HIS A 73 -3.82 12.96 -2.66
C HIS A 73 -2.33 13.27 -2.57
N ASN A 74 -1.54 12.40 -1.94
CA ASN A 74 -0.10 12.58 -1.78
C ASN A 74 0.69 12.51 -3.11
N VAL A 75 0.09 11.92 -4.16
CA VAL A 75 0.69 11.77 -5.49
C VAL A 75 -0.09 12.51 -6.57
N ALA A 76 -0.95 13.46 -6.19
CA ALA A 76 -1.84 14.17 -7.12
C ALA A 76 -1.05 14.91 -8.22
N GLU A 77 0.06 15.54 -7.83
CA GLU A 77 0.93 16.35 -8.69
C GLU A 77 1.90 15.53 -9.56
N ALA A 78 1.99 14.21 -9.35
CA ALA A 78 2.84 13.35 -10.16
C ALA A 78 2.38 13.36 -11.62
N LYS A 79 3.30 13.70 -12.54
CA LYS A 79 3.05 13.84 -13.97
C LYS A 79 3.32 12.57 -14.75
N THR A 80 4.21 11.72 -14.25
CA THR A 80 4.60 10.45 -14.90
C THR A 80 4.40 9.26 -14.00
N THR A 81 4.28 8.07 -14.59
CA THR A 81 4.18 6.80 -13.83
C THR A 81 5.41 6.61 -12.94
N ALA A 82 6.60 6.90 -13.47
CA ALA A 82 7.85 6.76 -12.73
C ALA A 82 7.95 7.72 -11.55
N GLU A 83 7.54 8.98 -11.73
CA GLU A 83 7.48 9.96 -10.64
C GLU A 83 6.51 9.52 -9.55
N MET A 84 5.30 9.06 -9.92
CA MET A 84 4.33 8.53 -8.95
C MET A 84 4.89 7.36 -8.15
N MET A 85 5.52 6.39 -8.82
CA MET A 85 6.15 5.24 -8.16
C MET A 85 7.31 5.66 -7.25
N SER A 86 8.09 6.67 -7.65
CA SER A 86 9.16 7.23 -6.81
C SER A 86 8.60 7.85 -5.54
N ILE A 87 7.57 8.70 -5.64
CA ILE A 87 6.94 9.34 -4.47
C ILE A 87 6.36 8.27 -3.52
N LEU A 88 5.65 7.27 -4.05
CA LEU A 88 5.11 6.19 -3.22
C LEU A 88 6.22 5.39 -2.52
N SER A 89 7.31 5.07 -3.23
CA SER A 89 8.45 4.36 -2.63
C SER A 89 9.11 5.21 -1.53
N ASP A 90 9.25 6.52 -1.75
CA ASP A 90 9.82 7.43 -0.76
C ASP A 90 8.98 7.54 0.51
N MET A 91 7.65 7.46 0.36
CA MET A 91 6.70 7.55 1.45
C MET A 91 6.53 6.26 2.25
N TYR A 92 6.58 5.10 1.60
CA TYR A 92 6.15 3.82 2.21
C TYR A 92 7.22 2.72 2.22
N GLU A 93 8.34 2.89 1.52
CA GLU A 93 9.44 1.92 1.48
C GLU A 93 10.68 2.41 2.24
N LYS A 94 11.06 3.69 2.05
CA LYS A 94 12.26 4.24 2.69
C LYS A 94 12.09 4.37 4.22
N PRO A 95 13.18 4.32 5.00
CA PRO A 95 13.16 4.60 6.44
C PRO A 95 13.04 6.11 6.74
N SER A 96 12.14 6.80 6.03
CA SER A 96 11.86 8.22 6.22
C SER A 96 11.03 8.45 7.49
N ALA A 97 11.14 9.64 8.07
CA ALA A 97 10.34 10.01 9.24
C ALA A 97 8.83 9.89 8.98
N ASN A 98 8.38 10.22 7.77
CA ASN A 98 6.98 10.11 7.37
C ASN A 98 6.51 8.64 7.34
N ASN A 99 7.33 7.73 6.78
CA ASN A 99 7.00 6.31 6.76
C ASN A 99 6.92 5.74 8.19
N LYS A 100 7.92 6.05 9.01
CA LYS A 100 7.97 5.65 10.43
C LYS A 100 6.73 6.15 11.18
N VAL A 101 6.34 7.42 11.03
CA VAL A 101 5.14 7.99 11.65
C VAL A 101 3.86 7.33 11.13
N HIS A 102 3.76 7.06 9.82
CA HIS A 102 2.61 6.39 9.22
C HIS A 102 2.40 4.99 9.81
N LEU A 103 3.45 4.17 9.83
CA LEU A 103 3.40 2.81 10.36
C LEU A 103 3.11 2.79 11.88
N MET A 104 3.72 3.70 12.65
CA MET A 104 3.45 3.83 14.08
C MET A 104 1.98 4.17 14.36
N LYS A 105 1.43 5.15 13.62
CA LYS A 105 0.00 5.47 13.72
C LYS A 105 -0.85 4.25 13.39
N LYS A 106 -0.53 3.55 12.31
CA LYS A 106 -1.29 2.35 11.90
C LYS A 106 -1.26 1.28 12.99
N LEU A 107 -0.10 1.02 13.59
CA LEU A 107 0.04 0.06 14.69
C LEU A 107 -0.82 0.43 15.90
N PHE A 108 -0.76 1.67 16.37
CA PHE A 108 -1.48 2.08 17.58
C PHE A 108 -2.99 2.29 17.38
N TYR A 109 -3.42 2.56 16.14
CA TYR A 109 -4.84 2.63 15.80
C TYR A 109 -5.43 1.28 15.36
N LEU A 110 -4.61 0.24 15.19
CA LEU A 110 -5.09 -1.11 14.90
C LEU A 110 -5.95 -1.61 16.06
N LYS A 111 -7.19 -1.99 15.78
CA LYS A 111 -8.15 -2.53 16.75
C LYS A 111 -8.91 -3.68 16.11
N MET A 112 -9.04 -4.78 16.85
CA MET A 112 -9.88 -5.89 16.45
C MET A 112 -11.35 -5.56 16.79
N GLY A 113 -12.24 -5.72 15.83
CA GLY A 113 -13.68 -5.61 16.07
C GLY A 113 -14.23 -6.79 16.87
N GLU A 114 -15.35 -6.59 17.58
CA GLU A 114 -16.05 -7.67 18.26
C GLU A 114 -16.49 -8.76 17.26
N GLY A 115 -16.16 -10.02 17.56
CA GLY A 115 -16.44 -11.17 16.69
C GLY A 115 -15.55 -11.30 15.43
N ALA A 116 -14.56 -10.42 15.23
CA ALA A 116 -13.62 -10.53 14.12
C ALA A 116 -12.65 -11.71 14.29
N SER A 117 -12.06 -12.16 13.18
CA SER A 117 -11.05 -13.22 13.16
C SER A 117 -9.75 -12.77 13.83
N VAL A 118 -9.41 -13.42 14.95
CA VAL A 118 -8.14 -13.21 15.66
C VAL A 118 -6.94 -13.48 14.75
N ALA A 119 -7.01 -14.52 13.91
CA ALA A 119 -5.94 -14.85 12.98
C ALA A 119 -5.71 -13.72 11.96
N THR A 120 -6.79 -13.14 11.43
CA THR A 120 -6.70 -12.00 10.49
C THR A 120 -6.07 -10.78 11.18
N HIS A 121 -6.48 -10.48 12.41
CA HIS A 121 -5.93 -9.38 13.21
C HIS A 121 -4.44 -9.56 13.52
N ILE A 122 -4.04 -10.77 13.93
CA ILE A 122 -2.63 -11.11 14.19
C ILE A 122 -1.79 -10.97 12.91
N ASN A 123 -2.33 -11.38 11.76
CA ASN A 123 -1.62 -11.22 10.48
C ASN A 123 -1.43 -9.74 10.13
N GLU A 124 -2.45 -8.90 10.28
CA GLU A 124 -2.33 -7.45 10.03
C GLU A 124 -1.32 -6.80 10.99
N PHE A 125 -1.38 -7.15 12.29
CA PHE A 125 -0.41 -6.71 13.29
C PHE A 125 1.03 -7.10 12.90
N ASN A 126 1.25 -8.36 12.54
CA ASN A 126 2.57 -8.87 12.17
C ASN A 126 3.11 -8.21 10.91
N THR A 127 2.25 -7.94 9.91
CA THR A 127 2.64 -7.18 8.72
C THR A 127 3.15 -5.79 9.09
N ILE A 128 2.41 -5.05 9.92
CA ILE A 128 2.82 -3.69 10.35
C ILE A 128 4.13 -3.74 11.13
N VAL A 129 4.28 -4.69 12.06
CA VAL A 129 5.53 -4.84 12.83
C VAL A 129 6.70 -5.19 11.93
N SER A 130 6.53 -6.09 10.96
CA SER A 130 7.56 -6.43 9.98
C SER A 130 7.98 -5.21 9.15
N GLN A 131 7.03 -4.37 8.76
CA GLN A 131 7.33 -3.11 8.07
C GLN A 131 8.09 -2.13 8.97
N LEU A 132 7.72 -2.02 10.25
CA LEU A 132 8.44 -1.20 11.23
C LEU A 132 9.89 -1.67 11.40
N THR A 133 10.12 -2.98 11.48
CA THR A 133 11.47 -3.56 11.51
C THR A 133 12.27 -3.21 10.25
N SER A 134 11.65 -3.24 9.08
CA SER A 134 12.32 -2.87 7.81
C SER A 134 12.75 -1.40 7.75
N VAL A 135 12.10 -0.53 8.55
CA VAL A 135 12.47 0.89 8.71
C VAL A 135 13.18 1.17 10.04
N GLU A 136 13.83 0.14 10.60
CA GLU A 136 14.70 0.24 11.78
C GLU A 136 13.96 0.62 13.08
N ILE A 137 12.65 0.38 13.16
CA ILE A 137 11.89 0.45 14.41
C ILE A 137 11.63 -0.97 14.87
N ASN A 138 12.28 -1.36 15.97
CA ASN A 138 12.11 -2.67 16.57
C ASN A 138 11.45 -2.52 17.95
N PHE A 139 10.55 -3.45 18.24
CA PHE A 139 9.97 -3.64 19.55
C PHE A 139 10.45 -4.99 20.07
N ASP A 140 10.77 -5.06 21.36
CA ASP A 140 10.96 -6.36 22.01
C ASP A 140 9.65 -7.14 22.05
N ASP A 141 9.75 -8.44 22.32
CA ASP A 141 8.59 -9.34 22.28
C ASP A 141 7.55 -9.01 23.35
N GLU A 142 7.96 -8.44 24.49
CA GLU A 142 7.05 -8.02 25.56
C GLU A 142 6.20 -6.82 25.11
N VAL A 143 6.82 -5.78 24.57
CA VAL A 143 6.12 -4.60 24.05
C VAL A 143 5.21 -4.98 22.88
N ARG A 144 5.64 -5.90 22.00
CA ARG A 144 4.77 -6.43 20.94
C ARG A 144 3.53 -7.12 21.50
N ALA A 145 3.69 -7.98 22.50
CA ALA A 145 2.58 -8.66 23.16
C ALA A 145 1.62 -7.67 23.82
N LEU A 146 2.14 -6.66 24.52
CA LEU A 146 1.34 -5.62 25.18
C LEU A 146 0.51 -4.79 24.17
N ILE A 147 1.11 -4.38 23.05
CA ILE A 147 0.39 -3.64 22.01
C ILE A 147 -0.70 -4.51 21.38
N LEU A 148 -0.39 -5.78 21.09
CA LEU A 148 -1.37 -6.72 20.54
C LEU A 148 -2.55 -6.93 21.50
N LEU A 149 -2.28 -7.20 22.78
CA LEU A 149 -3.32 -7.34 23.81
C LEU A 149 -4.18 -6.08 23.93
N ALA A 150 -3.57 -4.90 23.92
CA ALA A 150 -4.28 -3.62 23.98
C ALA A 150 -5.15 -3.33 22.73
N SER A 151 -4.94 -4.06 21.63
CA SER A 151 -5.71 -3.94 20.40
C SER A 151 -6.92 -4.88 20.33
N LEU A 152 -7.03 -5.85 21.24
CA LEU A 152 -8.17 -6.77 21.34
C LEU A 152 -9.41 -6.05 21.91
N PRO A 153 -10.63 -6.53 21.60
CA PRO A 153 -11.84 -5.89 22.06
C PRO A 153 -12.11 -6.23 23.52
N THR A 154 -13.14 -5.62 24.11
CA THR A 154 -13.45 -5.76 25.54
C THR A 154 -13.90 -7.16 25.92
N SER A 155 -14.47 -7.94 25.01
CA SER A 155 -14.79 -9.35 25.27
C SER A 155 -13.56 -10.22 25.60
N TRP A 156 -12.35 -9.73 25.29
CA TRP A 156 -11.08 -10.42 25.54
C TRP A 156 -10.35 -9.91 26.80
N GLU A 157 -10.96 -9.04 27.62
CA GLU A 157 -10.39 -8.61 28.91
C GLU A 157 -9.85 -9.75 29.78
N PRO A 158 -10.51 -10.93 29.90
CA PRO A 158 -9.98 -12.02 30.73
C PRO A 158 -8.62 -12.58 30.27
N MET A 159 -8.18 -12.26 29.05
CA MET A 159 -6.90 -12.69 28.49
C MET A 159 -5.83 -11.58 28.53
N ARG A 160 -6.18 -10.38 29.00
CA ARG A 160 -5.25 -9.26 29.24
C ARG A 160 -4.77 -9.28 30.69
#